data_AF-A0A4Q3T6W9-F1
#
_entry.id   AF-A0A4Q3T6W9-F1
#
_cell.length_a   1.000
_cell.length_b   1.000
_cell.length_c   1.000
_cell.angle_alpha   90.00
_cell.angle_beta   90.00
_cell.angle_gamma   90.00
#
_symmetry.space_group_name_H-M   'P 1'
#
loop_
_entity.id
_entity.type
_entity.pdbx_description
1 polymer ?
#
loop_
_entity_poly.entity_id
_entity_poly.type
_entity_poly.pdbx_seq_one_letter_code
_entity_poly.pdbx_strand_id
1 'polypeptide(L)'
;MFSLLNLQSLLGLVVIVAACWGLSENKRAFPWRLALGAILVQAALVLVLFNPASRGVLEAINGAVDGLAQATAVGTNFVFGYLAGGAFAQ
;
A
#
# COMPACT_ATOMS: atom_id res chain seq x y z
N MET A 1 -20.10 -16.01 -7.53
CA MET A 1 -18.82 -15.45 -8.01
C MET A 1 -17.64 -15.99 -7.19
N PHE A 2 -17.54 -17.31 -6.99
CA PHE A 2 -16.36 -17.92 -6.38
C PHE A 2 -15.49 -18.46 -7.50
N SER A 3 -14.48 -17.70 -7.88
CA SER A 3 -13.44 -18.14 -8.81
C SER A 3 -12.38 -18.94 -8.04
N LEU A 4 -11.73 -19.90 -8.71
CA LEU A 4 -10.57 -20.61 -8.17
C LEU A 4 -9.49 -19.65 -7.65
N LEU A 5 -9.40 -18.47 -8.25
CA LEU A 5 -8.48 -17.42 -7.85
C LEU A 5 -8.76 -16.88 -6.43
N ASN A 6 -10.03 -16.73 -6.04
CA ASN A 6 -10.40 -16.26 -4.70
C ASN A 6 -10.01 -17.28 -3.64
N LEU A 7 -10.13 -18.58 -3.97
CA LEU A 7 -9.72 -19.66 -3.08
C LEU A 7 -8.19 -19.73 -2.97
N GLN A 8 -7.47 -19.53 -4.07
CA GLN A 8 -6.01 -19.42 -4.07
C GLN A 8 -5.52 -18.26 -3.20
N SER A 9 -6.16 -17.09 -3.27
CA SER A 9 -5.83 -15.94 -2.40
C SER A 9 -6.05 -16.26 -0.92
N LEU A 10 -7.17 -16.91 -0.58
CA LEU A 10 -7.45 -17.33 0.80
C LEU A 10 -6.41 -18.37 1.28
N LEU A 11 -6.04 -19.31 0.42
CA LEU A 11 -5.00 -20.30 0.72
C LEU A 11 -3.66 -19.63 0.98
N GLY A 12 -3.28 -18.63 0.16
CA GLY A 12 -2.06 -17.85 0.37
C GLY A 12 -2.00 -17.19 1.75
N LEU A 13 -3.09 -16.58 2.20
CA LEU A 13 -3.19 -15.99 3.55
C LEU A 13 -2.95 -17.07 4.63
N VAL A 14 -3.60 -18.22 4.52
CA VAL A 14 -3.46 -19.32 5.48
C VAL A 14 -2.02 -19.84 5.51
N VAL A 15 -1.39 -20.01 4.35
CA VAL A 15 0.00 -20.48 4.25
C VAL A 15 0.96 -19.49 4.91
N ILE A 16 0.78 -18.18 4.69
CA ILE A 16 1.62 -17.15 5.32
C ILE A 16 1.47 -17.18 6.85
N VAL A 17 0.23 -17.24 7.36
CA VAL A 17 -0.01 -17.33 8.81
C VAL A 17 0.58 -18.61 9.40
N ALA A 18 0.45 -19.74 8.70
CA ALA A 18 1.02 -21.01 9.12
C ALA A 18 2.57 -20.97 9.13
N ALA A 19 3.19 -20.32 8.14
CA ALA A 19 4.63 -20.12 8.11
C ALA A 19 5.12 -19.26 9.27
N CYS A 20 4.44 -18.13 9.55
CA CYS A 20 4.75 -17.27 10.70
C CYS A 20 4.61 -18.03 12.03
N TRP A 21 3.58 -18.85 12.18
CA TRP A 21 3.41 -19.69 13.36
C TRP A 21 4.47 -20.80 13.45
N GLY A 22 4.84 -21.40 12.32
CA GLY A 22 5.85 -22.46 12.24
C GLY A 22 7.26 -21.98 12.59
N LEU A 23 7.60 -20.75 12.20
CA LEU A 23 8.85 -20.06 12.52
C LEU A 23 8.86 -19.44 13.93
N SER A 24 7.71 -19.36 14.60
CA SER A 24 7.62 -18.80 15.95
C SER A 24 8.30 -19.70 16.97
N GLU A 25 9.19 -19.11 17.77
CA GLU A 25 9.95 -19.78 18.82
C GLU A 25 9.05 -20.29 19.97
N ASN A 26 7.98 -19.54 20.29
CA ASN A 26 6.99 -19.94 21.28
C ASN A 26 5.60 -20.07 20.65
N LYS A 27 5.33 -21.25 20.07
CA LYS A 27 4.07 -21.58 19.40
C LYS A 27 2.83 -21.45 20.29
N ARG A 28 2.98 -21.58 21.61
CA ARG A 28 1.91 -21.45 22.60
C ARG A 28 1.61 -19.99 22.97
N ALA A 29 2.62 -19.12 22.91
CA ALA A 29 2.47 -17.69 23.17
C ALA A 29 2.21 -16.87 21.90
N PHE A 30 1.95 -17.52 20.76
CA PHE A 30 1.66 -16.81 19.51
C PHE A 30 0.45 -15.88 19.70
N PRO A 31 0.56 -14.58 19.38
CA PRO A 31 -0.45 -13.59 19.73
C PRO A 31 -1.62 -13.60 18.73
N TRP A 32 -2.43 -14.65 18.76
CA TRP A 32 -3.57 -14.86 17.85
C TRP A 32 -4.56 -13.69 17.81
N ARG A 33 -4.78 -13.02 18.94
CA ARG A 33 -5.64 -11.82 19.01
C ARG A 33 -5.11 -10.68 18.14
N LEU A 34 -3.79 -10.46 18.18
CA LEU A 34 -3.14 -9.42 17.36
C LEU A 34 -3.08 -9.83 15.90
N ALA A 35 -2.76 -11.09 15.61
CA ALA A 35 -2.70 -11.61 14.25
C ALA A 35 -4.06 -11.50 13.53
N LEU A 36 -5.14 -11.98 14.16
CA LEU A 36 -6.50 -11.85 13.62
C LEU A 36 -6.95 -10.39 13.55
N GLY A 37 -6.60 -9.58 14.55
CA GLY A 37 -6.88 -8.14 14.53
C GLY A 37 -6.21 -7.44 13.34
N ALA A 38 -4.94 -7.74 13.07
CA ALA A 38 -4.22 -7.19 11.93
C ALA A 38 -4.83 -7.62 10.59
N ILE A 39 -5.20 -8.89 10.44
CA ILE A 39 -5.87 -9.40 9.23
C ILE A 39 -7.22 -8.72 9.02
N LEU A 40 -8.01 -8.53 10.09
CA LEU A 40 -9.29 -7.82 10.01
C LEU A 40 -9.11 -6.36 9.60
N VAL A 41 -8.12 -5.66 10.16
CA VAL A 41 -7.81 -4.28 9.78
C VAL A 41 -7.41 -4.20 8.30
N GLN A 42 -6.56 -5.12 7.83
CA GLN A 42 -6.19 -5.18 6.41
C GLN A 42 -7.39 -5.45 5.51
N ALA A 43 -8.25 -6.40 5.88
CA ALA A 43 -9.47 -6.70 5.13
C ALA A 43 -10.41 -5.48 5.09
N ALA A 44 -10.60 -4.79 6.22
CA ALA A 44 -11.38 -3.57 6.29
C ALA A 44 -10.79 -2.46 5.41
N LEU A 45 -9.47 -2.27 5.42
CA LEU A 45 -8.80 -1.31 4.54
C LEU A 45 -9.02 -1.63 3.07
N VAL A 46 -8.93 -2.90 2.67
CA VAL A 46 -9.23 -3.33 1.29
C VAL A 46 -10.68 -3.00 0.94
N LEU A 47 -11.64 -3.32 1.81
CA LEU A 47 -13.05 -3.02 1.56
C LEU A 47 -13.30 -1.52 1.41
N VAL A 48 -12.63 -0.69 2.23
CA VAL A 48 -12.71 0.77 2.14
C VAL A 48 -12.08 1.27 0.83
N LEU A 49 -10.86 0.82 0.50
CA LEU A 49 -10.10 1.28 -0.67
C LEU A 49 -10.64 0.80 -2.01
N PHE A 50 -11.34 -0.33 -2.06
CA PHE A 50 -11.92 -0.87 -3.30
C PHE A 50 -13.41 -0.51 -3.45
N ASN A 51 -13.99 0.22 -2.49
CA ASN A 51 -15.33 0.79 -2.63
C ASN A 51 -15.32 1.89 -3.70
N PRO A 52 -16.30 1.98 -4.62
CA PRO A 52 -16.40 3.08 -5.59
C PRO A 52 -16.37 4.48 -4.98
N ALA A 53 -16.80 4.65 -3.72
CA ALA A 53 -16.74 5.92 -3.00
C ALA A 53 -15.31 6.38 -2.63
N SER A 54 -14.34 5.46 -2.61
CA SER A 54 -12.95 5.78 -2.26
C SER A 54 -12.17 6.51 -3.35
N ARG A 55 -12.68 6.49 -4.60
CA ARG A 55 -12.02 7.11 -5.76
C ARG A 55 -11.70 8.58 -5.51
N GLY A 56 -12.65 9.35 -5.00
CA GLY A 56 -12.45 10.77 -4.71
C GLY A 56 -11.39 11.04 -3.63
N VAL A 57 -11.30 10.18 -2.61
CA VAL A 57 -10.27 10.30 -1.56
C VAL A 57 -8.89 9.98 -2.14
N LEU A 58 -8.79 8.92 -2.94
CA LEU A 58 -7.53 8.53 -3.59
C LEU A 58 -7.06 9.59 -4.59
N GLU A 59 -7.97 10.14 -5.39
CA GLU A 59 -7.69 11.24 -6.31
C GLU A 59 -7.21 12.50 -5.57
N ALA A 60 -7.82 12.84 -4.42
CA ALA A 60 -7.38 13.96 -3.61
C ALA A 60 -5.96 13.77 -3.05
N ILE A 61 -5.65 12.56 -2.55
CA ILE A 61 -4.30 12.23 -2.05
C ILE A 61 -3.28 12.28 -3.19
N ASN A 62 -3.59 11.67 -4.34
CA ASN A 62 -2.72 11.71 -5.52
C ASN A 62 -2.47 13.15 -5.97
N GLY A 63 -3.52 13.97 -6.07
CA GLY A 63 -3.39 15.37 -6.44
C GLY A 63 -2.53 16.18 -5.46
N ALA A 64 -2.60 15.89 -4.16
CA ALA A 64 -1.74 16.53 -3.17
C ALA A 64 -0.27 16.11 -3.32
N VAL A 65 -0.01 14.82 -3.56
CA VAL A 65 1.34 14.30 -3.81
C VAL A 65 1.91 14.88 -5.11
N ASP A 66 1.12 14.93 -6.18
CA ASP A 66 1.51 15.50 -7.46
C ASP A 66 1.81 17.00 -7.33
N GLY A 67 0.98 17.74 -6.60
CA GLY A 67 1.22 19.16 -6.32
C GLY A 67 2.54 19.38 -5.58
N LEU A 68 2.84 18.55 -4.57
CA LEU A 68 4.11 18.61 -3.84
C LEU A 68 5.31 18.25 -4.73
N ALA A 69 5.16 17.23 -5.59
CA ALA A 69 6.18 16.84 -6.54
C ALA A 69 6.47 17.95 -7.56
N GLN A 70 5.44 18.61 -8.09
CA GLN A 70 5.58 19.75 -8.99
C GLN A 70 6.27 20.94 -8.32
N ALA A 71 5.86 21.30 -7.11
CA ALA A 71 6.49 22.39 -6.35
C ALA A 71 7.99 22.10 -6.12
N THR A 72 8.32 20.84 -5.80
CA THR A 72 9.71 20.40 -5.62
C THR A 72 10.48 20.48 -6.94
N ALA A 73 9.91 20.00 -8.05
CA ALA A 73 10.54 20.05 -9.37
C ALA A 73 10.84 21.49 -9.81
N VAL A 74 9.94 22.44 -9.55
CA VAL A 74 10.18 23.87 -9.82
C VAL A 74 11.34 24.39 -8.97
N GLY A 75 11.37 24.07 -7.67
CA GLY A 75 12.46 24.47 -6.78
C GLY A 75 13.82 23.89 -7.19
N THR A 76 13.87 22.61 -7.57
CA THR A 76 15.09 21.95 -8.03
C THR A 76 15.58 22.55 -9.36
N ASN A 77 14.67 22.85 -10.29
CA ASN A 77 15.01 23.55 -11.53
C ASN A 77 15.50 24.98 -11.29
N PHE A 78 14.96 25.69 -10.29
CA PHE A 78 15.47 27.02 -9.91
C PHE A 78 16.93 26.97 -9.42
N VAL A 79 17.28 25.97 -8.60
CA VAL A 79 18.63 25.86 -8.02
C VAL A 79 19.64 25.27 -9.00
N PHE A 80 19.26 24.22 -9.72
CA PHE A 80 20.20 23.40 -10.51
C PHE A 80 19.99 23.50 -12.03
N GLY A 81 18.95 24.20 -12.49
CA GLY A 81 18.69 24.45 -13.90
C GLY A 81 18.67 23.17 -14.73
N TYR A 82 19.52 23.13 -15.75
CA TYR A 82 19.64 21.98 -16.65
C TYR A 82 19.90 20.64 -15.93
N LEU A 83 20.69 20.63 -14.85
CA LEU A 83 21.00 19.41 -14.10
C LEU A 83 19.77 18.81 -13.40
N ALA A 84 18.71 19.59 -13.20
CA ALA A 84 17.43 19.14 -12.67
C ALA A 84 16.46 18.62 -13.75
N GLY A 85 16.92 18.50 -15.01
CA GLY A 85 16.08 18.09 -16.14
C GLY A 85 15.35 19.24 -16.84
N GLY A 86 15.67 20.50 -16.50
CA GLY A 86 15.21 21.68 -17.23
C GLY A 86 15.78 21.73 -18.66
N ALA A 87 15.15 22.47 -19.56
CA ALA A 87 15.63 22.60 -20.94
C ALA A 87 17.06 23.18 -20.97
N PHE A 88 17.96 22.58 -21.77
CA PHE A 88 19.20 23.24 -22.15
C PHE A 88 18.84 24.48 -22.95
N ALA A 89 19.36 25.64 -22.54
CA ALA A 89 19.29 26.84 -23.37
C ALA A 89 19.92 26.55 -24.74
N GLN A 90 19.21 26.90 -25.81
CA GLN A 90 19.87 27.27 -27.06
C GLN A 90 20.53 28.64 -26.86
#